data_AF-A0A2M6ZY03-F1
#
_entry.id   AF-A0A2M6ZY03-F1
#
_cell.length_a   1.000
_cell.length_b   1.000
_cell.length_c   1.000
_cell.angle_alpha   90.00
_cell.angle_beta   90.00
_cell.angle_gamma   90.00
#
_symmetry.space_group_name_H-M   'P 1'
#
loop_
_entity.id
_entity.type
_entity.pdbx_description
1 polymer ?
#
loop_
_entity_poly.entity_id
_entity_poly.type
_entity_poly.pdbx_seq_one_letter_code
_entity_poly.pdbx_strand_id
1 'polypeptide(L)'
;WREEELKKAPTRPPEKKNESKPGVDPMERLKEGERAPAIWSIYPVWGGYYKEQSFSKWDNTRNVWIEDEYIYSEAETVPLSGNIDYKKGPIDITMNARVFAGQWVSLPVPYTHDLHKIEADGRKYQAQKDQNGDLVILIEGEDGKEIGIDVFLAPNPNKKFISRESEKIVAPDMPSDFSEETNKKLEEIARSKRGNIARARSVASYTRARIQYLAPKDRAEAERYNTLYNTSPKGFAGAVDEVQKGDCDVVNTYFATLCAKLNIPVRHIVGHSVKGKDKEGISSIHSGTGHGWSEVWNEIKKEWVRMDATPAGDPNLEEDEKEDGESAPGDYGEQEAIRPTDEQLEELRKKLAERKEKLSYTKEERQLAEAAGIELKEARQIVKEINEAEQTRLPNGELVTDALAKLFNAIVESRKTTASVYDGQVRRREGGEGIQDIVRHRIGILAGESDPMSREKPADEIKEEEILGGFDVYIRPTEK
;
A
#
# COMPACT_ATOMS: atom_id res chain seq x y z
N TRP A 1 -14.37 -28.54 11.91
CA TRP A 1 -14.27 -28.23 10.47
C TRP A 1 -13.00 -27.45 10.12
N ARG A 2 -12.88 -26.14 10.34
CA ARG A 2 -11.72 -25.33 9.92
C ARG A 2 -10.35 -25.79 10.43
N GLU A 3 -10.19 -26.02 11.74
CA GLU A 3 -8.94 -26.58 12.29
C GLU A 3 -8.63 -27.98 11.73
N GLU A 4 -9.68 -28.74 11.36
CA GLU A 4 -9.51 -30.05 10.73
C GLU A 4 -9.15 -29.94 9.25
N GLU A 5 -9.63 -28.91 8.54
CA GLU A 5 -9.23 -28.64 7.15
C GLU A 5 -7.80 -28.08 7.09
N LEU A 6 -7.39 -27.23 8.04
CA LEU A 6 -5.99 -26.77 8.17
C LEU A 6 -5.04 -27.94 8.47
N LYS A 7 -5.47 -28.93 9.26
CA LYS A 7 -4.70 -30.17 9.47
C LYS A 7 -4.59 -31.04 8.22
N LYS A 8 -5.52 -30.90 7.27
CA LYS A 8 -5.49 -31.57 5.95
C LYS A 8 -4.81 -30.73 4.88
N ALA A 9 -4.43 -29.48 5.18
CA ALA A 9 -3.82 -28.61 4.20
C ALA A 9 -2.53 -29.25 3.68
N PRO A 10 -2.28 -29.19 2.36
CA PRO A 10 -1.08 -29.75 1.78
C PRO A 10 0.14 -29.06 2.41
N THR A 11 1.08 -29.89 2.86
CA THR A 11 2.39 -29.46 3.38
C THR A 11 3.50 -29.71 2.37
N ARG A 12 3.12 -30.09 1.14
CA ARG A 12 4.02 -30.59 0.09
C ARG A 12 3.58 -30.10 -1.28
N PRO A 13 4.53 -29.93 -2.21
CA PRO A 13 4.21 -29.56 -3.57
C PRO A 13 3.30 -30.61 -4.22
N PRO A 14 2.26 -30.21 -4.97
CA PRO A 14 1.42 -31.15 -5.67
C PRO A 14 2.18 -31.80 -6.84
N GLU A 15 1.73 -33.00 -7.23
CA GLU A 15 2.07 -33.58 -8.52
C GLU A 15 1.56 -32.68 -9.66
N LYS A 16 2.19 -32.79 -10.82
CA LYS A 16 1.71 -32.11 -12.02
C LYS A 16 0.32 -32.62 -12.41
N LYS A 17 -0.58 -31.71 -12.77
CA LYS A 17 -1.95 -32.03 -13.18
C LYS A 17 -2.10 -31.81 -14.67
N ASN A 18 -2.97 -32.58 -15.32
CA ASN A 18 -3.30 -32.40 -16.74
C ASN A 18 -4.52 -31.48 -16.94
N GLU A 19 -5.20 -31.11 -15.85
CA GLU A 19 -6.38 -30.27 -15.88
C GLU A 19 -6.46 -29.31 -14.70
N SER A 20 -7.09 -28.16 -14.94
CA SER A 20 -7.49 -27.18 -13.93
C SER A 20 -8.98 -26.87 -14.09
N LYS A 21 -9.75 -27.05 -13.03
CA LYS A 21 -11.18 -26.76 -13.02
C LYS A 21 -11.41 -25.40 -12.36
N PRO A 22 -11.85 -24.37 -13.11
CA PRO A 22 -12.21 -23.10 -12.51
C PRO A 22 -13.48 -23.27 -11.68
N GLY A 23 -13.46 -22.69 -10.49
CA GLY A 23 -14.57 -22.72 -9.56
C GLY A 23 -14.24 -21.85 -8.36
N VAL A 24 -15.28 -21.50 -7.60
CA VAL A 24 -15.11 -20.80 -6.33
C VAL A 24 -15.01 -21.80 -5.19
N ASP A 25 -14.07 -21.55 -4.29
CA ASP A 25 -13.93 -22.30 -3.04
C ASP A 25 -14.24 -21.42 -1.83
N PRO A 26 -14.69 -22.00 -0.70
CA PRO A 26 -14.90 -21.23 0.51
C PRO A 26 -13.60 -20.59 0.98
N MET A 27 -13.59 -19.27 1.08
CA MET A 27 -12.47 -18.51 1.60
C MET A 27 -12.78 -18.02 3.02
N GLU A 28 -12.66 -18.89 4.01
CA GLU A 28 -12.58 -18.42 5.39
C GLU A 28 -11.15 -17.94 5.67
N ARG A 29 -10.98 -16.61 5.78
CA ARG A 29 -9.74 -15.94 6.19
C ARG A 29 -9.07 -16.68 7.34
N LEU A 30 -7.78 -16.95 7.23
CA LEU A 30 -6.94 -17.29 8.39
C LEU A 30 -7.20 -16.26 9.51
N LYS A 31 -7.42 -16.72 10.76
CA LYS A 31 -7.61 -15.82 11.89
C LYS A 31 -6.29 -15.10 12.07
N GLU A 32 -6.32 -13.91 12.64
CA GLU A 32 -5.10 -13.18 12.97
C GLU A 32 -4.15 -14.09 13.78
N GLY A 33 -3.00 -14.42 13.19
CA GLY A 33 -2.00 -15.33 13.77
C GLY A 33 -2.09 -16.81 13.39
N GLU A 34 -3.16 -17.29 12.75
CA GLU A 34 -3.19 -18.61 12.10
C GLU A 34 -2.53 -18.51 10.72
N ARG A 35 -1.64 -19.43 10.36
CA ARG A 35 -1.16 -19.58 8.98
C ARG A 35 -1.19 -21.04 8.57
N ALA A 36 -1.56 -21.27 7.31
CA ALA A 36 -1.48 -22.60 6.71
C ALA A 36 -0.02 -23.07 6.70
N PRO A 37 0.24 -24.39 6.83
CA PRO A 37 1.60 -24.89 6.77
C PRO A 37 2.24 -24.55 5.41
N ALA A 38 3.52 -24.21 5.44
CA ALA A 38 4.29 -23.91 4.24
C ALA A 38 4.44 -25.17 3.38
N ILE A 39 4.16 -25.02 2.09
CA ILE A 39 4.53 -25.97 1.04
C ILE A 39 5.95 -25.67 0.57
N TRP A 40 6.23 -24.38 0.31
CA TRP A 40 7.58 -23.87 0.06
C TRP A 40 7.89 -22.72 1.01
N SER A 41 9.08 -22.74 1.60
CA SER A 41 9.64 -21.60 2.34
C SER A 41 10.67 -20.88 1.45
N ILE A 42 10.62 -19.55 1.39
CA ILE A 42 11.38 -18.73 0.46
C ILE A 42 12.34 -17.81 1.24
N TYR A 43 13.64 -17.92 0.94
CA TYR A 43 14.69 -17.13 1.56
C TYR A 43 15.68 -16.54 0.53
N PRO A 44 16.07 -15.26 0.61
CA PRO A 44 15.47 -14.23 1.45
C PRO A 44 13.99 -14.03 1.06
N VAL A 45 13.27 -13.23 1.85
CA VAL A 45 11.88 -12.82 1.56
C VAL A 45 11.78 -12.40 0.10
N TRP A 46 10.88 -13.03 -0.66
CA TRP A 46 10.60 -12.64 -2.03
C TRP A 46 9.12 -12.88 -2.36
N GLY A 47 8.36 -11.80 -2.55
CA GLY A 47 6.96 -11.84 -2.92
C GLY A 47 6.73 -11.82 -4.43
N GLY A 48 5.46 -11.74 -4.80
CA GLY A 48 5.01 -11.68 -6.20
C GLY A 48 4.37 -12.97 -6.70
N TYR A 49 4.31 -13.08 -8.02
CA TYR A 49 3.66 -14.20 -8.71
C TYR A 49 4.65 -15.33 -8.96
N TYR A 50 4.31 -16.52 -8.50
CA TYR A 50 5.05 -17.74 -8.74
C TYR A 50 4.24 -18.66 -9.66
N LYS A 51 4.67 -18.76 -10.91
CA LYS A 51 4.01 -19.58 -11.93
C LYS A 51 4.30 -21.05 -11.68
N GLU A 52 3.26 -21.87 -11.52
CA GLU A 52 3.40 -23.32 -11.32
C GLU A 52 3.09 -24.11 -12.59
N GLN A 53 1.92 -23.91 -13.20
CA GLN A 53 1.47 -24.66 -14.38
C GLN A 53 0.63 -23.78 -15.32
N SER A 54 0.71 -24.07 -16.62
CA SER A 54 -0.09 -23.44 -17.68
C SER A 54 -0.97 -24.46 -18.39
N PHE A 55 -2.16 -24.02 -18.80
CA PHE A 55 -3.12 -24.80 -19.57
C PHE A 55 -3.60 -23.99 -20.76
N SER A 56 -3.38 -24.51 -21.96
CA SER A 56 -3.62 -23.77 -23.21
C SER A 56 -4.91 -24.16 -23.93
N LYS A 57 -5.60 -25.20 -23.48
CA LYS A 57 -6.83 -25.71 -24.10
C LYS A 57 -7.99 -25.72 -23.12
N TRP A 58 -9.19 -25.62 -23.67
CA TRP A 58 -10.43 -25.62 -22.91
C TRP A 58 -11.33 -26.77 -23.36
N ASP A 59 -11.82 -27.54 -22.39
CA ASP A 59 -12.83 -28.58 -22.61
C ASP A 59 -14.23 -28.02 -22.29
N ASN A 60 -14.98 -27.72 -23.34
CA ASN A 60 -16.33 -27.17 -23.25
C ASN A 60 -17.36 -28.12 -22.64
N THR A 61 -17.11 -29.43 -22.65
CA THR A 61 -18.06 -30.41 -22.10
C THR A 61 -17.91 -30.50 -20.60
N ARG A 62 -16.67 -30.45 -20.10
CA ARG A 62 -16.35 -30.57 -18.67
C ARG A 62 -16.16 -29.24 -17.97
N ASN A 63 -16.08 -28.14 -18.73
CA ASN A 63 -15.72 -26.80 -18.27
C ASN A 63 -14.40 -26.79 -17.48
N VAL A 64 -13.36 -27.38 -18.07
CA VAL A 64 -12.02 -27.45 -17.47
C VAL A 64 -10.96 -27.02 -18.46
N TRP A 65 -9.92 -26.38 -17.94
CA TRP A 65 -8.68 -26.19 -18.67
C TRP A 65 -7.92 -27.50 -18.73
N ILE A 66 -7.33 -27.81 -19.88
CA ILE A 66 -6.57 -29.04 -20.10
C ILE A 66 -5.25 -28.76 -20.82
N GLU A 67 -4.32 -29.69 -20.65
CA GLU A 67 -3.16 -29.85 -21.51
C GLU A 67 -3.05 -31.35 -21.85
N ASP A 68 -3.24 -31.69 -23.13
CA ASP A 68 -3.37 -33.10 -23.55
C ASP A 68 -2.04 -33.85 -23.45
N GLU A 69 -0.95 -33.16 -23.80
CA GLU A 69 0.40 -33.73 -23.85
C GLU A 69 1.43 -32.72 -23.37
N TYR A 70 2.45 -33.20 -22.65
CA TYR A 70 3.59 -32.40 -22.25
C TYR A 70 4.82 -32.81 -23.03
N ILE A 71 5.45 -31.83 -23.68
CA ILE A 71 6.71 -32.00 -24.38
C ILE A 71 7.81 -31.40 -23.50
N TYR A 72 8.63 -32.27 -22.94
CA TYR A 72 9.69 -31.87 -22.03
C TYR A 72 11.03 -31.67 -22.74
N SER A 73 11.80 -30.72 -22.23
CA SER A 73 13.20 -30.51 -22.54
C SER A 73 13.98 -30.31 -21.25
N GLU A 74 15.30 -30.53 -21.28
CA GLU A 74 16.13 -30.27 -20.10
C GLU A 74 16.04 -28.80 -19.69
N ALA A 75 15.93 -28.56 -18.38
CA ALA A 75 15.90 -27.21 -17.85
C ALA A 75 17.29 -26.58 -17.96
N GLU A 76 17.37 -25.44 -18.65
CA GLU A 76 18.57 -24.61 -18.66
C GLU A 76 18.79 -24.00 -17.27
N THR A 77 20.05 -23.92 -16.83
CA THR A 77 20.40 -23.29 -15.57
C THR A 77 21.00 -21.91 -15.78
N VAL A 78 20.73 -21.00 -14.83
CA VAL A 78 21.32 -19.67 -14.77
C VAL A 78 22.30 -19.59 -13.61
N PRO A 79 23.45 -18.90 -13.76
CA PRO A 79 24.35 -18.69 -12.63
C PRO A 79 23.68 -17.78 -11.58
N LEU A 80 24.04 -17.96 -10.31
CA LEU A 80 23.68 -17.01 -9.26
C LEU A 80 24.15 -15.61 -9.66
N SER A 81 23.31 -14.62 -9.45
CA SER A 81 23.67 -13.24 -9.75
C SER A 81 24.77 -12.74 -8.82
N GLY A 82 24.77 -13.20 -7.55
CA GLY A 82 25.63 -12.67 -6.48
C GLY A 82 25.35 -11.18 -6.19
N ASN A 83 24.28 -10.63 -6.75
CA ASN A 83 23.96 -9.23 -6.72
C ASN A 83 22.98 -8.93 -5.58
N ILE A 84 23.08 -7.70 -5.08
CA ILE A 84 22.15 -7.14 -4.11
C ILE A 84 21.49 -5.95 -4.80
N ASP A 85 20.16 -5.98 -4.90
CA ASP A 85 19.39 -4.81 -5.31
C ASP A 85 19.32 -3.84 -4.12
N TYR A 86 19.64 -2.57 -4.36
CA TYR A 86 19.72 -1.55 -3.32
C TYR A 86 18.40 -1.27 -2.59
N LYS A 87 17.25 -1.63 -3.19
CA LYS A 87 15.91 -1.56 -2.58
C LYS A 87 15.43 -2.91 -2.09
N LYS A 88 15.78 -3.99 -2.79
CA LYS A 88 15.19 -5.31 -2.57
C LYS A 88 16.08 -6.28 -1.79
N GLY A 89 17.34 -5.94 -1.53
CA GLY A 89 18.29 -6.85 -0.89
C GLY A 89 18.80 -7.93 -1.86
N PRO A 90 19.28 -9.08 -1.35
CA PRO A 90 19.73 -10.18 -2.20
C PRO A 90 18.57 -10.67 -3.09
N ILE A 91 18.84 -10.80 -4.38
CA ILE A 91 17.83 -11.14 -5.39
C ILE A 91 17.87 -12.60 -5.82
N ASP A 92 18.92 -13.34 -5.47
CA ASP A 92 18.94 -14.80 -5.59
C ASP A 92 18.10 -15.39 -4.45
N ILE A 93 17.21 -16.33 -4.77
CA ILE A 93 16.27 -16.92 -3.81
C ILE A 93 16.46 -18.43 -3.68
N THR A 94 16.27 -18.94 -2.48
CA THR A 94 16.26 -20.35 -2.14
C THR A 94 14.85 -20.72 -1.69
N MET A 95 14.29 -21.75 -2.32
CA MET A 95 13.00 -22.33 -1.95
C MET A 95 13.22 -23.69 -1.32
N ASN A 96 12.83 -23.85 -0.05
CA ASN A 96 12.89 -25.10 0.68
C ASN A 96 11.52 -25.80 0.71
N ALA A 97 11.50 -27.10 0.48
CA ALA A 97 10.29 -27.91 0.63
C ALA A 97 10.62 -29.38 0.96
N ARG A 98 9.57 -30.16 1.24
CA ARG A 98 9.65 -31.61 1.30
C ARG A 98 8.88 -32.24 0.15
N VAL A 99 9.55 -33.11 -0.59
CA VAL A 99 9.00 -33.80 -1.76
C VAL A 99 9.14 -35.31 -1.61
N PHE A 100 8.35 -36.06 -2.39
CA PHE A 100 8.52 -37.50 -2.51
C PHE A 100 9.54 -37.84 -3.60
N ALA A 101 10.48 -38.74 -3.30
CA ALA A 101 11.35 -39.31 -4.31
C ALA A 101 10.54 -40.10 -5.34
N GLY A 102 11.05 -40.15 -6.58
CA GLY A 102 10.43 -40.91 -7.67
C GLY A 102 9.20 -40.24 -8.29
N GLN A 103 8.79 -39.06 -7.81
CA GLN A 103 7.65 -38.32 -8.33
C GLN A 103 8.06 -37.00 -9.00
N TRP A 104 7.45 -36.71 -10.14
CA TRP A 104 7.55 -35.40 -10.78
C TRP A 104 6.65 -34.41 -10.06
N VAL A 105 7.24 -33.33 -9.55
CA VAL A 105 6.51 -32.24 -8.92
C VAL A 105 6.70 -30.96 -9.72
N SER A 106 5.66 -30.14 -9.75
CA SER A 106 5.77 -28.82 -10.39
C SER A 106 6.52 -27.87 -9.48
N LEU A 107 7.42 -27.09 -10.06
CA LEU A 107 8.21 -26.11 -9.34
C LEU A 107 7.63 -24.71 -9.61
N PRO A 108 7.00 -24.05 -8.63
CA PRO A 108 6.53 -22.69 -8.79
C PRO A 108 7.72 -21.72 -8.88
N VAL A 109 7.81 -20.94 -9.98
CA VAL A 109 8.94 -20.03 -10.24
C VAL A 109 8.45 -18.62 -10.61
N PRO A 110 9.08 -17.54 -10.09
CA PRO A 110 8.78 -16.17 -10.51
C PRO A 110 9.00 -15.92 -12.01
N TYR A 111 8.35 -14.89 -12.57
CA TYR A 111 8.59 -14.49 -13.96
C TYR A 111 10.00 -13.90 -14.15
N THR A 112 10.61 -13.42 -13.08
CA THR A 112 11.95 -12.79 -13.10
C THR A 112 13.11 -13.75 -12.86
N HIS A 113 12.86 -14.99 -12.43
CA HIS A 113 13.91 -15.93 -12.00
C HIS A 113 13.93 -17.21 -12.83
N ASP A 114 15.07 -17.89 -12.90
CA ASP A 114 15.19 -19.22 -13.47
C ASP A 114 16.01 -20.15 -12.56
N LEU A 115 15.99 -21.45 -12.87
CA LEU A 115 16.66 -22.46 -12.05
C LEU A 115 18.18 -22.28 -12.04
N HIS A 116 18.81 -22.25 -10.87
CA HIS A 116 20.26 -22.35 -10.75
C HIS A 116 20.70 -23.79 -10.46
N LYS A 117 20.24 -24.36 -9.35
CA LYS A 117 20.54 -25.74 -8.93
C LYS A 117 19.51 -26.23 -7.91
N ILE A 118 19.53 -27.55 -7.66
CA ILE A 118 18.77 -28.19 -6.58
C ILE A 118 19.73 -28.97 -5.71
N GLU A 119 19.60 -28.84 -4.39
CA GLU A 119 20.27 -29.67 -3.40
C GLU A 119 19.26 -30.57 -2.71
N ALA A 120 19.58 -31.86 -2.60
CA ALA A 120 18.66 -32.90 -2.11
C ALA A 120 19.41 -33.98 -1.30
N ASP A 121 20.15 -33.57 -0.27
CA ASP A 121 20.91 -34.47 0.62
C ASP A 121 21.84 -35.46 -0.11
N GLY A 122 22.55 -34.98 -1.14
CA GLY A 122 23.48 -35.78 -1.95
C GLY A 122 22.81 -36.68 -2.99
N ARG A 123 21.49 -36.60 -3.17
CA ARG A 123 20.77 -37.30 -4.24
C ARG A 123 20.86 -36.54 -5.55
N LYS A 124 20.74 -37.30 -6.65
CA LYS A 124 20.61 -36.74 -7.99
C LYS A 124 19.18 -36.22 -8.19
N TYR A 125 19.07 -35.21 -9.05
CA TYR A 125 17.80 -34.67 -9.49
C TYR A 125 17.78 -34.58 -11.01
N GLN A 126 16.57 -34.55 -11.55
CA GLN A 126 16.29 -34.17 -12.93
C GLN A 126 15.38 -32.94 -12.91
N ALA A 127 15.68 -31.97 -13.75
CA ALA A 127 14.85 -30.79 -13.94
C ALA A 127 14.51 -30.66 -15.42
N GLN A 128 13.22 -30.52 -15.72
CA GLN A 128 12.71 -30.39 -17.07
C GLN A 128 11.80 -29.17 -17.18
N LYS A 129 11.72 -28.65 -18.39
CA LYS A 129 10.84 -27.55 -18.78
C LYS A 129 9.92 -28.03 -19.88
N ASP A 130 8.63 -27.81 -19.70
CA ASP A 130 7.64 -28.17 -20.72
C ASP A 130 7.52 -27.12 -21.84
N GLN A 131 6.64 -27.36 -22.81
CA GLN A 131 6.39 -26.46 -23.94
C GLN A 131 5.88 -25.07 -23.51
N ASN A 132 5.30 -24.96 -22.31
CA ASN A 132 4.77 -23.72 -21.77
C ASN A 132 5.81 -22.91 -21.00
N GLY A 133 6.96 -23.52 -20.74
CA GLY A 133 8.03 -22.96 -19.95
C GLY A 133 7.91 -23.27 -18.46
N ASP A 134 7.06 -24.22 -18.09
CA ASP A 134 6.82 -24.60 -16.70
C ASP A 134 7.82 -25.66 -16.26
N LEU A 135 8.36 -25.50 -15.06
CA LEU A 135 9.43 -26.34 -14.54
C LEU A 135 8.86 -27.49 -13.72
N VAL A 136 9.39 -28.68 -13.97
CA VAL A 136 9.12 -29.88 -13.18
C VAL A 136 10.44 -30.47 -12.70
N ILE A 137 10.42 -31.02 -11.49
CA ILE A 137 11.60 -31.61 -10.87
C ILE A 137 11.28 -33.03 -10.39
N LEU A 138 12.28 -33.90 -10.47
CA LEU A 138 12.25 -35.27 -9.98
C LEU A 138 13.50 -35.51 -9.14
N ILE A 139 13.32 -35.98 -7.90
CA ILE A 139 14.43 -36.39 -7.04
C ILE A 139 14.56 -37.91 -7.09
N GLU A 140 15.75 -38.40 -7.41
CA GLU A 140 16.01 -39.84 -7.48
C GLU A 140 15.95 -40.49 -6.09
N GLY A 141 15.29 -41.64 -6.01
CA GLY A 141 15.14 -42.38 -4.77
C GLY A 141 14.07 -43.45 -4.83
N GLU A 142 13.86 -44.11 -3.69
CA GLU A 142 12.74 -45.02 -3.46
C GLU A 142 11.41 -44.25 -3.46
N ASP A 143 10.49 -44.69 -4.30
CA ASP A 143 9.18 -44.06 -4.48
C ASP A 143 8.46 -43.84 -3.14
N GLY A 144 7.95 -42.63 -2.93
CA GLY A 144 7.20 -42.27 -1.72
C GLY A 144 8.06 -41.98 -0.49
N LYS A 145 9.39 -42.04 -0.58
CA LYS A 145 10.27 -41.56 0.48
C LYS A 145 10.32 -40.03 0.48
N GLU A 146 10.07 -39.42 1.62
CA GLU A 146 10.14 -37.97 1.82
C GLU A 146 11.59 -37.47 1.90
N ILE A 147 11.89 -36.39 1.18
CA ILE A 147 13.22 -35.78 1.07
C ILE A 147 13.08 -34.26 1.19
N GLY A 148 13.94 -33.64 1.99
CA GLY A 148 14.08 -32.18 2.01
C GLY A 148 14.90 -31.70 0.83
N ILE A 149 14.45 -30.63 0.17
CA ILE A 149 15.15 -30.04 -0.96
C ILE A 149 15.31 -28.54 -0.80
N ASP A 150 16.43 -28.04 -1.30
CA ASP A 150 16.69 -26.60 -1.48
C ASP A 150 16.84 -26.31 -2.97
N VAL A 151 15.93 -25.49 -3.50
CA VAL A 151 15.93 -25.06 -4.90
C VAL A 151 16.45 -23.63 -4.96
N PHE A 152 17.56 -23.44 -5.65
CA PHE A 152 18.18 -22.13 -5.83
C PHE A 152 17.72 -21.55 -7.16
N LEU A 153 17.18 -20.34 -7.13
CA LEU A 153 16.71 -19.61 -8.30
C LEU A 153 17.45 -18.27 -8.38
N ALA A 154 17.88 -17.90 -9.59
CA ALA A 154 18.58 -16.65 -9.83
C ALA A 154 17.79 -15.76 -10.81
N PRO A 155 17.89 -14.43 -10.72
CA PRO A 155 17.27 -13.52 -11.67
C PRO A 155 17.78 -13.78 -13.10
N ASN A 156 16.85 -13.83 -14.04
CA ASN A 156 17.14 -13.94 -15.46
C ASN A 156 16.44 -12.81 -16.22
N PRO A 157 17.13 -11.67 -16.47
CA PRO A 157 16.53 -10.53 -17.17
C PRO A 157 16.19 -10.84 -18.63
N ASN A 158 16.74 -11.93 -19.17
CA ASN A 158 16.47 -12.41 -20.53
C ASN A 158 15.40 -13.50 -20.55
N LYS A 159 14.80 -13.87 -19.40
CA LYS A 159 13.74 -14.87 -19.34
C LYS A 159 12.56 -14.40 -20.17
N LYS A 160 12.20 -15.22 -21.16
CA LYS A 160 11.05 -15.00 -22.02
C LYS A 160 10.26 -16.28 -22.11
N PHE A 161 8.94 -16.16 -22.03
CA PHE A 161 8.03 -17.27 -22.25
C PHE A 161 7.70 -17.33 -23.74
N ILE A 162 8.63 -17.90 -24.51
CA ILE A 162 8.47 -18.11 -25.95
C ILE A 162 7.96 -19.53 -26.22
N SER A 163 7.28 -19.74 -27.34
CA SER A 163 7.01 -21.08 -27.87
C SER A 163 7.89 -21.33 -29.08
N ARG A 164 8.52 -22.51 -29.12
CA ARG A 164 9.27 -22.99 -30.30
C ARG A 164 8.36 -23.16 -31.52
N GLU A 165 7.08 -23.40 -31.28
CA GLU A 165 6.06 -23.59 -32.31
C GLU A 165 5.08 -22.40 -32.32
N SER A 166 5.62 -21.18 -32.42
CA SER A 166 4.80 -19.96 -32.37
C SER A 166 3.68 -19.91 -33.42
N GLU A 167 3.81 -20.65 -34.51
CA GLU A 167 2.80 -20.81 -35.57
C GLU A 167 1.60 -21.66 -35.13
N LYS A 168 1.77 -22.52 -34.13
CA LYS A 168 0.69 -23.33 -33.54
C LYS A 168 -0.05 -22.62 -32.41
N ILE A 169 0.37 -21.41 -32.03
CA ILE A 169 -0.31 -20.62 -31.03
C ILE A 169 -1.60 -20.06 -31.63
N VAL A 170 -2.73 -20.56 -31.13
CA VAL A 170 -4.07 -20.18 -31.54
C VAL A 170 -4.91 -19.83 -30.31
N ALA A 171 -5.99 -19.07 -30.52
CA ALA A 171 -6.98 -18.85 -29.48
C ALA A 171 -7.67 -20.18 -29.11
N PRO A 172 -7.88 -20.47 -27.82
CA PRO A 172 -8.62 -21.65 -27.40
C PRO A 172 -10.08 -21.55 -27.86
N ASP A 173 -10.70 -22.68 -28.19
CA ASP A 173 -12.12 -22.73 -28.54
C ASP A 173 -12.98 -22.72 -27.26
N MET A 174 -13.54 -21.55 -26.95
CA MET A 174 -14.32 -21.30 -25.74
C MET A 174 -15.70 -20.69 -26.09
N PRO A 175 -16.61 -21.45 -26.73
CA PRO A 175 -17.97 -21.01 -27.02
C PRO A 175 -18.69 -20.52 -25.77
N SER A 176 -19.26 -19.31 -25.86
CA SER A 176 -20.12 -18.73 -24.83
C SER A 176 -21.02 -17.65 -25.42
N ASP A 177 -22.23 -17.58 -24.88
CA ASP A 177 -23.24 -16.57 -25.22
C ASP A 177 -23.22 -15.47 -24.15
N PHE A 178 -22.81 -14.28 -24.57
CA PHE A 178 -22.67 -13.12 -23.69
C PHE A 178 -23.87 -12.18 -23.81
N SER A 179 -24.07 -11.34 -22.79
CA SER A 179 -25.04 -10.24 -22.84
C SER A 179 -24.74 -9.27 -23.99
N GLU A 180 -25.76 -8.52 -24.42
CA GLU A 180 -25.62 -7.48 -25.45
C GLU A 180 -24.58 -6.42 -25.06
N GLU A 181 -24.52 -6.07 -23.78
CA GLU A 181 -23.54 -5.13 -23.24
C GLU A 181 -22.10 -5.62 -23.46
N THR A 182 -21.82 -6.87 -23.10
CA THR A 182 -20.52 -7.51 -23.27
C THR A 182 -20.15 -7.61 -24.75
N ASN A 183 -21.07 -8.06 -25.60
CA ASN A 183 -20.81 -8.13 -27.05
C ASN A 183 -20.51 -6.75 -27.65
N LYS A 184 -21.28 -5.72 -27.28
CA LYS A 184 -21.04 -4.34 -27.72
C LYS A 184 -19.68 -3.83 -27.25
N LYS A 185 -19.26 -4.17 -26.03
CA LYS A 185 -17.94 -3.79 -25.52
C LYS A 185 -16.81 -4.49 -26.27
N LEU A 186 -16.95 -5.79 -26.56
CA LEU A 186 -15.97 -6.53 -27.35
C LEU A 186 -15.83 -5.95 -28.78
N GLU A 187 -16.94 -5.57 -29.42
CA GLU A 187 -16.91 -4.88 -30.72
C GLU A 187 -16.17 -3.53 -30.65
N GLU A 188 -16.43 -2.74 -29.61
CA GLU A 188 -15.74 -1.47 -29.37
C GLU A 188 -14.22 -1.68 -29.22
N ILE A 189 -13.82 -2.69 -28.43
CA ILE A 189 -12.40 -3.02 -28.22
C ILE A 189 -11.75 -3.49 -29.54
N ALA A 190 -12.44 -4.35 -30.30
CA ALA A 190 -11.95 -4.86 -31.57
C ALA A 190 -11.66 -3.73 -32.58
N ARG A 191 -12.52 -2.69 -32.61
CA ARG A 191 -12.38 -1.52 -33.48
C ARG A 191 -11.36 -0.50 -32.98
N SER A 192 -11.29 -0.27 -31.67
CA SER A 192 -10.50 0.82 -31.07
C SER A 192 -9.07 0.45 -30.71
N LYS A 193 -8.76 -0.83 -30.50
CA LYS A 193 -7.45 -1.31 -30.04
C LYS A 193 -6.79 -2.18 -31.11
N ARG A 194 -5.49 -1.95 -31.32
CA ARG A 194 -4.66 -2.70 -32.26
C ARG A 194 -3.70 -3.62 -31.52
N GLY A 195 -3.63 -4.87 -31.98
CA GLY A 195 -2.78 -5.92 -31.44
C GLY A 195 -3.34 -6.61 -30.20
N ASN A 196 -2.82 -7.80 -29.90
CA ASN A 196 -3.39 -8.67 -28.87
C ASN A 196 -3.28 -8.05 -27.49
N ILE A 197 -2.10 -7.52 -27.14
CA ILE A 197 -1.83 -6.98 -25.81
C ILE A 197 -2.73 -5.77 -25.48
N ALA A 198 -2.90 -4.83 -26.42
CA ALA A 198 -3.75 -3.66 -26.18
C ALA A 198 -5.24 -4.02 -26.05
N ARG A 199 -5.70 -5.01 -26.81
CA ARG A 199 -7.05 -5.56 -26.71
C ARG A 199 -7.24 -6.29 -25.39
N ALA A 200 -6.35 -7.21 -25.05
CA ALA A 200 -6.38 -7.96 -23.80
C ALA A 200 -6.37 -7.05 -22.57
N ARG A 201 -5.51 -6.02 -22.51
CA ARG A 201 -5.54 -5.03 -21.43
C ARG A 201 -6.89 -4.32 -21.29
N SER A 202 -7.53 -4.02 -22.42
CA SER A 202 -8.88 -3.42 -22.42
C SER A 202 -9.95 -4.40 -21.96
N VAL A 203 -9.83 -5.69 -22.32
CA VAL A 203 -10.70 -6.77 -21.85
C VAL A 203 -10.50 -7.05 -20.36
N ALA A 204 -9.26 -7.04 -19.85
CA ALA A 204 -8.93 -7.20 -18.44
C ALA A 204 -9.51 -6.05 -17.62
N SER A 205 -9.39 -4.81 -18.13
CA SER A 205 -9.98 -3.62 -17.51
C SER A 205 -11.51 -3.70 -17.48
N TYR A 206 -12.14 -4.18 -18.56
CA TYR A 206 -13.58 -4.42 -18.58
C TYR A 206 -14.00 -5.50 -17.60
N THR A 207 -13.26 -6.61 -17.55
CA THR A 207 -13.52 -7.73 -16.64
C THR A 207 -13.49 -7.28 -15.19
N ARG A 208 -12.44 -6.56 -14.78
CA ARG A 208 -12.32 -5.99 -13.42
C ARG A 208 -13.43 -5.02 -13.05
N ALA A 209 -13.98 -4.30 -14.02
CA ALA A 209 -15.08 -3.36 -13.80
C ALA A 209 -16.46 -4.03 -13.77
N ARG A 210 -16.61 -5.17 -14.47
CA ARG A 210 -17.87 -5.87 -14.62
C ARG A 210 -18.11 -6.92 -13.55
N ILE A 211 -17.06 -7.62 -13.12
CA ILE A 211 -17.16 -8.75 -12.20
C ILE A 211 -16.79 -8.30 -10.79
N GLN A 212 -17.58 -8.72 -9.80
CA GLN A 212 -17.26 -8.55 -8.39
C GLN A 212 -16.53 -9.78 -7.86
N TYR A 213 -15.50 -9.55 -7.03
CA TYR A 213 -14.80 -10.66 -6.39
C TYR A 213 -15.74 -11.43 -5.47
N LEU A 214 -15.72 -12.76 -5.56
CA LEU A 214 -16.56 -13.65 -4.78
C LEU A 214 -15.69 -14.49 -3.84
N ALA A 215 -15.90 -14.30 -2.53
CA ALA A 215 -15.37 -15.15 -1.48
C ALA A 215 -16.54 -15.85 -0.77
N PRO A 216 -16.93 -17.08 -1.21
CA PRO A 216 -18.02 -17.82 -0.58
C PRO A 216 -17.76 -18.07 0.90
N LYS A 217 -18.80 -17.96 1.73
CA LYS A 217 -18.68 -18.17 3.18
C LYS A 217 -18.54 -19.64 3.58
N ASP A 218 -19.11 -20.54 2.78
CA ASP A 218 -19.19 -21.98 3.06
C ASP A 218 -19.27 -22.80 1.77
N ARG A 219 -19.13 -24.13 1.90
CA ARG A 219 -19.18 -25.06 0.76
C ARG A 219 -20.53 -25.06 0.04
N ALA A 220 -21.63 -24.79 0.73
CA ALA A 220 -22.95 -24.80 0.10
C ALA A 220 -23.14 -23.58 -0.81
N GLU A 221 -22.64 -22.41 -0.39
CA GLU A 221 -22.61 -21.22 -1.24
C GLU A 221 -21.67 -21.40 -2.43
N ALA A 222 -20.46 -21.94 -2.19
CA ALA A 222 -19.51 -22.26 -3.26
C ALA A 222 -20.13 -23.20 -4.31
N GLU A 223 -20.72 -24.32 -3.87
CA GLU A 223 -21.37 -25.30 -4.75
C GLU A 223 -22.52 -24.71 -5.55
N ARG A 224 -23.30 -23.79 -4.96
CA ARG A 224 -24.37 -23.08 -5.67
C ARG A 224 -23.82 -22.30 -6.87
N TYR A 225 -22.75 -21.54 -6.68
CA TYR A 225 -22.12 -20.79 -7.78
C TYR A 225 -21.44 -21.71 -8.79
N ASN A 226 -20.72 -22.72 -8.33
CA ASN A 226 -20.09 -23.71 -9.21
C ASN A 226 -21.12 -24.46 -10.07
N THR A 227 -22.28 -24.81 -9.51
CA THR A 227 -23.38 -25.40 -10.27
C THR A 227 -23.90 -24.43 -11.35
N LEU A 228 -24.11 -23.16 -11.01
CA LEU A 228 -24.54 -22.13 -11.98
C LEU A 228 -23.55 -22.00 -13.14
N TYR A 229 -22.26 -21.96 -12.84
CA TYR A 229 -21.23 -21.84 -13.89
C TYR A 229 -21.15 -23.09 -14.77
N ASN A 230 -21.30 -24.28 -14.19
CA ASN A 230 -21.11 -25.53 -14.92
C ASN A 230 -22.33 -26.01 -15.73
N THR A 231 -23.53 -25.49 -15.45
CA THR A 231 -24.79 -26.00 -16.03
C THR A 231 -25.51 -25.02 -16.95
N SER A 232 -25.01 -23.79 -17.08
CA SER A 232 -25.66 -22.77 -17.91
C SER A 232 -25.68 -23.16 -19.40
N PRO A 233 -26.82 -23.02 -20.10
CA PRO A 233 -26.89 -23.25 -21.55
C PRO A 233 -26.09 -22.22 -22.35
N LYS A 234 -25.66 -21.12 -21.73
CA LYS A 234 -24.83 -20.07 -22.34
C LYS A 234 -23.33 -20.36 -22.27
N GLY A 235 -22.94 -21.53 -21.75
CA GLY A 235 -21.56 -21.88 -21.45
C GLY A 235 -21.06 -21.26 -20.15
N PHE A 236 -19.87 -21.70 -19.70
CA PHE A 236 -19.27 -21.26 -18.44
C PHE A 236 -19.14 -19.74 -18.35
N ALA A 237 -18.51 -19.10 -19.35
CA ALA A 237 -18.30 -17.66 -19.31
C ALA A 237 -19.59 -16.87 -19.52
N GLY A 238 -20.57 -17.42 -20.23
CA GLY A 238 -21.91 -16.83 -20.32
C GLY A 238 -22.61 -16.79 -18.97
N ALA A 239 -22.47 -17.85 -18.15
CA ALA A 239 -22.97 -17.87 -16.78
C ALA A 239 -22.28 -16.81 -15.90
N VAL A 240 -20.96 -16.70 -15.99
CA VAL A 240 -20.19 -15.69 -15.26
C VAL A 240 -20.60 -14.27 -15.68
N ASP A 241 -20.88 -14.05 -16.97
CA ASP A 241 -21.35 -12.76 -17.49
C ASP A 241 -22.70 -12.31 -16.91
N GLU A 242 -23.58 -13.27 -16.62
CA GLU A 242 -24.90 -13.03 -16.03
C GLU A 242 -24.83 -12.82 -14.53
N VAL A 243 -24.05 -13.66 -13.83
CA VAL A 243 -23.94 -13.63 -12.37
C VAL A 243 -23.05 -12.47 -11.91
N GLN A 244 -22.08 -12.06 -12.74
CA GLN A 244 -21.14 -10.98 -12.48
C GLN A 244 -20.32 -11.16 -11.19
N LYS A 245 -20.05 -12.40 -10.81
CA LYS A 245 -19.26 -12.77 -9.63
C LYS A 245 -18.32 -13.92 -9.94
N GLY A 246 -17.16 -13.93 -9.29
CA GLY A 246 -16.18 -15.00 -9.41
C GLY A 246 -14.94 -14.70 -8.57
N ASP A 247 -14.14 -15.72 -8.29
CA ASP A 247 -12.80 -15.57 -7.71
C ASP A 247 -11.73 -15.54 -8.82
N CYS A 248 -10.45 -15.62 -8.44
CA CYS A 248 -9.34 -15.51 -9.38
C CYS A 248 -9.41 -16.52 -10.54
N ASP A 249 -9.79 -17.78 -10.30
CA ASP A 249 -9.87 -18.82 -11.33
C ASP A 249 -11.07 -18.60 -12.26
N VAL A 250 -12.24 -18.32 -11.69
CA VAL A 250 -13.47 -18.07 -12.46
C VAL A 250 -13.33 -16.81 -13.31
N VAL A 251 -12.81 -15.73 -12.72
CA VAL A 251 -12.65 -14.44 -13.40
C VAL A 251 -11.62 -14.52 -14.52
N ASN A 252 -10.47 -15.15 -14.28
CA ASN A 252 -9.45 -15.25 -15.33
C ASN A 252 -9.87 -16.22 -16.45
N THR A 253 -10.70 -17.22 -16.15
CA THR A 253 -11.34 -18.05 -17.19
C THR A 253 -12.34 -17.25 -18.02
N TYR A 254 -13.16 -16.42 -17.39
CA TYR A 254 -14.06 -15.50 -18.09
C TYR A 254 -13.29 -14.52 -18.98
N PHE A 255 -12.23 -13.89 -18.44
CA PHE A 255 -11.31 -13.04 -19.20
C PHE A 255 -10.70 -13.75 -20.42
N ALA A 256 -10.22 -14.99 -20.23
CA ALA A 256 -9.66 -15.79 -21.32
C ALA A 256 -10.72 -16.08 -22.39
N THR A 257 -11.97 -16.35 -22.01
CA THR A 257 -13.06 -16.56 -22.96
C THR A 257 -13.37 -15.30 -23.78
N LEU A 258 -13.36 -14.13 -23.14
CA LEU A 258 -13.50 -12.85 -23.84
C LEU A 258 -12.34 -12.59 -24.82
N CYS A 259 -11.11 -12.94 -24.43
CA CYS A 259 -9.94 -12.88 -25.31
C CYS A 259 -10.08 -13.85 -26.50
N ALA A 260 -10.51 -15.09 -26.26
CA ALA A 260 -10.76 -16.08 -27.30
C ALA A 260 -11.81 -15.59 -28.31
N LYS A 261 -12.88 -14.93 -27.86
CA LYS A 261 -13.90 -14.33 -28.75
C LYS A 261 -13.36 -13.20 -29.64
N LEU A 262 -12.26 -12.55 -29.23
CA LEU A 262 -11.52 -11.59 -30.03
C LEU A 262 -10.39 -12.22 -30.86
N ASN A 263 -10.34 -13.55 -30.92
CA ASN A 263 -9.29 -14.35 -31.56
C ASN A 263 -7.89 -14.03 -31.00
N ILE A 264 -7.79 -13.81 -29.69
CA ILE A 264 -6.54 -13.55 -28.99
C ILE A 264 -6.07 -14.85 -28.34
N PRO A 265 -4.86 -15.36 -28.67
CA PRO A 265 -4.30 -16.51 -27.97
C PRO A 265 -4.04 -16.18 -26.51
N VAL A 266 -4.61 -17.01 -25.64
CA VAL A 266 -4.61 -16.87 -24.19
C VAL A 266 -4.51 -18.26 -23.58
N ARG A 267 -3.84 -18.37 -22.43
CA ARG A 267 -3.75 -19.59 -21.63
C ARG A 267 -3.96 -19.28 -20.16
N HIS A 268 -4.51 -20.24 -19.43
CA HIS A 268 -4.74 -20.14 -18.00
C HIS A 268 -3.51 -20.60 -17.23
N ILE A 269 -3.18 -19.88 -16.17
CA ILE A 269 -2.05 -20.15 -15.30
C ILE A 269 -2.56 -20.44 -13.89
N VAL A 270 -2.06 -21.52 -13.31
CA VAL A 270 -2.20 -21.85 -11.89
C VAL A 270 -0.86 -21.58 -11.21
N GLY A 271 -0.88 -20.96 -10.05
CA GLY A 271 0.30 -20.73 -9.25
C GLY A 271 -0.02 -20.04 -7.93
N HIS A 272 0.87 -19.14 -7.52
CA HIS A 272 0.76 -18.47 -6.22
C HIS A 272 1.02 -16.97 -6.29
N SER A 273 0.26 -16.21 -5.51
CA SER A 273 0.54 -14.80 -5.20
C SER A 273 1.06 -14.71 -3.75
N VAL A 274 2.33 -14.37 -3.58
CA VAL A 274 3.01 -14.33 -2.28
C VAL A 274 3.21 -12.88 -1.85
N LYS A 275 2.64 -12.48 -0.72
CA LYS A 275 2.54 -11.05 -0.36
C LYS A 275 3.23 -10.61 0.91
N GLY A 276 3.79 -11.52 1.69
CA GLY A 276 4.29 -11.16 3.00
C GLY A 276 5.49 -11.98 3.44
N LYS A 277 5.97 -11.58 4.61
CA LYS A 277 6.87 -12.34 5.46
C LYS A 277 6.10 -12.89 6.65
N ASP A 278 6.57 -13.96 7.25
CA ASP A 278 6.12 -14.43 8.55
C ASP A 278 6.81 -13.67 9.69
N LYS A 279 6.49 -14.05 10.92
CA LYS A 279 7.05 -13.45 12.13
C LYS A 279 8.58 -13.62 12.22
N GLU A 280 9.13 -14.59 11.50
CA GLU A 280 10.56 -14.86 11.40
C GLU A 280 11.21 -14.13 10.22
N GLY A 281 10.41 -13.41 9.43
CA GLY A 281 10.88 -12.69 8.26
C GLY A 281 11.09 -13.61 7.06
N ILE A 282 10.25 -14.64 6.86
CA ILE A 282 10.34 -15.59 5.74
C ILE A 282 9.06 -15.53 4.88
N SER A 283 9.18 -15.54 3.56
CA SER A 283 8.02 -15.68 2.66
C SER A 283 7.70 -17.15 2.44
N SER A 284 6.44 -17.52 2.24
CA SER A 284 6.07 -18.91 1.97
C SER A 284 4.93 -19.05 0.97
N ILE A 285 4.97 -20.16 0.24
CA ILE A 285 3.85 -20.67 -0.54
C ILE A 285 3.10 -21.66 0.35
N HIS A 286 1.79 -21.47 0.48
CA HIS A 286 0.89 -22.34 1.22
C HIS A 286 -0.49 -22.40 0.56
N SER A 287 -1.42 -23.20 1.09
CA SER A 287 -2.77 -23.37 0.50
C SER A 287 -3.53 -22.05 0.30
N GLY A 288 -3.37 -21.09 1.21
CA GLY A 288 -3.97 -19.74 1.07
C GLY A 288 -3.32 -18.79 0.05
N THR A 289 -2.14 -19.12 -0.51
CA THR A 289 -1.47 -18.27 -1.53
C THR A 289 -1.85 -18.65 -2.96
N GLY A 290 -2.68 -19.68 -3.15
CA GLY A 290 -3.13 -20.11 -4.46
C GLY A 290 -3.79 -18.96 -5.23
N HIS A 291 -3.40 -18.80 -6.49
CA HIS A 291 -3.91 -17.75 -7.35
C HIS A 291 -3.89 -18.18 -8.82
N GLY A 292 -4.97 -17.87 -9.53
CA GLY A 292 -5.10 -18.10 -10.96
C GLY A 292 -5.02 -16.80 -11.76
N TRP A 293 -4.30 -16.81 -12.88
CA TRP A 293 -4.25 -15.69 -13.81
C TRP A 293 -4.17 -16.17 -15.27
N SER A 294 -4.00 -15.25 -16.22
CA SER A 294 -3.85 -15.58 -17.64
C SER A 294 -2.53 -15.10 -18.23
N GLU A 295 -2.10 -15.73 -19.30
CA GLU A 295 -1.05 -15.23 -20.17
C GLU A 295 -1.58 -15.03 -21.58
N VAL A 296 -1.23 -13.91 -22.20
CA VAL A 296 -1.67 -13.52 -23.53
C VAL A 296 -0.49 -13.45 -24.48
N TRP A 297 -0.66 -14.00 -25.67
CA TRP A 297 0.41 -14.00 -26.67
C TRP A 297 0.60 -12.62 -27.29
N ASN A 298 1.80 -12.07 -27.15
CA ASN A 298 2.25 -10.90 -27.87
C ASN A 298 2.74 -11.31 -29.26
N GLU A 299 1.95 -11.00 -30.27
CA GLU A 299 2.19 -11.39 -31.65
C GLU A 299 3.41 -10.70 -32.29
N ILE A 300 3.83 -9.55 -31.76
CA ILE A 300 4.97 -8.76 -32.24
C ILE A 300 6.26 -9.28 -31.61
N LYS A 301 6.28 -9.42 -30.28
CA LYS A 301 7.45 -9.85 -29.52
C LYS A 301 7.63 -11.38 -29.51
N LYS A 302 6.60 -12.13 -29.93
CA LYS A 302 6.54 -13.59 -29.89
C LYS A 302 6.80 -14.16 -28.49
N GLU A 303 6.12 -13.57 -27.50
CA GLU A 303 6.24 -13.95 -26.09
C GLU A 303 4.87 -13.94 -25.40
N TRP A 304 4.68 -14.83 -24.42
CA TRP A 304 3.54 -14.81 -23.52
C TRP A 304 3.74 -13.72 -22.47
N VAL A 305 2.69 -12.92 -22.26
CA VAL A 305 2.67 -11.79 -21.33
C VAL A 305 1.63 -12.04 -20.25
N ARG A 306 2.04 -11.96 -19.00
CA ARG A 306 1.15 -12.09 -17.83
C ARG A 306 0.05 -11.03 -17.85
N MET A 307 -1.19 -11.45 -17.63
CA MET A 307 -2.38 -10.61 -17.47
C MET A 307 -3.22 -11.17 -16.33
N ASP A 308 -3.47 -10.37 -15.32
CA ASP A 308 -4.40 -10.70 -14.24
C ASP A 308 -5.63 -9.81 -14.33
N ALA A 309 -6.79 -10.44 -14.53
CA ALA A 309 -8.08 -9.76 -14.68
C ALA A 309 -8.92 -9.79 -13.39
N THR A 310 -8.35 -10.28 -12.28
CA THR A 310 -9.05 -10.37 -10.99
C THR A 310 -9.47 -8.98 -10.49
N PRO A 311 -10.76 -8.75 -10.15
CA PRO A 311 -11.24 -7.49 -9.60
C PRO A 311 -10.69 -7.23 -8.20
N ALA A 312 -10.89 -6.00 -7.71
CA ALA A 312 -10.65 -5.67 -6.30
C ALA A 312 -11.54 -6.53 -5.38
N GLY A 313 -11.09 -6.76 -4.15
CA GLY A 313 -11.71 -7.66 -3.17
C GLY A 313 -10.99 -9.00 -2.99
N ASP A 314 -9.97 -9.29 -3.80
CA ASP A 314 -9.12 -10.47 -3.62
C ASP A 314 -8.09 -10.23 -2.49
N PRO A 315 -8.13 -10.99 -1.38
CA PRO A 315 -7.16 -10.87 -0.30
C PRO A 315 -5.71 -11.10 -0.75
N ASN A 316 -5.50 -11.94 -1.78
CA ASN A 316 -4.18 -12.22 -2.34
C ASN A 316 -3.71 -11.12 -3.31
N LEU A 317 -4.53 -10.12 -3.63
CA LEU A 317 -4.19 -8.97 -4.50
C LEU A 317 -4.37 -7.59 -3.88
N GLU A 318 -5.07 -7.46 -2.75
CA GLU A 318 -5.12 -6.22 -1.95
C GLU A 318 -3.86 -6.02 -1.10
N GLU A 319 -3.39 -4.77 -0.97
CA GLU A 319 -2.38 -4.40 0.01
C GLU A 319 -3.05 -4.37 1.37
N ASP A 320 -2.51 -5.09 2.36
CA ASP A 320 -3.04 -5.03 3.73
C ASP A 320 -2.94 -3.60 4.23
N GLU A 321 -4.08 -2.88 4.32
CA GLU A 321 -4.18 -1.49 4.78
C GLU A 321 -3.69 -1.27 6.24
N LYS A 322 -3.12 -2.30 6.90
CA LYS A 322 -2.83 -2.31 8.34
C LYS A 322 -1.44 -2.75 8.75
N GLU A 323 -0.54 -3.12 7.83
CA GLU A 323 0.88 -3.26 8.20
C GLU A 323 1.63 -2.00 7.77
N ASP A 324 2.10 -1.20 8.73
CA ASP A 324 3.12 -0.15 8.58
C ASP A 324 4.50 -0.71 8.10
N GLY A 325 4.51 -1.91 7.51
CA GLY A 325 5.68 -2.60 7.01
C GLY A 325 5.85 -2.38 5.50
N GLU A 326 7.06 -2.03 5.09
CA GLU A 326 7.45 -2.05 3.68
C GLU A 326 7.08 -3.40 3.06
N SER A 327 6.36 -3.36 1.92
CA SER A 327 6.03 -4.55 1.15
C SER A 327 7.30 -5.35 0.87
N ALA A 328 7.20 -6.68 1.00
CA ALA A 328 8.30 -7.57 0.67
C ALA A 328 8.86 -7.25 -0.73
N PRO A 329 10.18 -7.33 -0.96
CA PRO A 329 10.71 -7.25 -2.31
C PRO A 329 10.14 -8.40 -3.14
N GLY A 330 9.85 -8.19 -4.42
CA GLY A 330 9.21 -9.24 -5.19
C GLY A 330 8.90 -8.92 -6.65
N ASP A 331 8.28 -9.90 -7.30
CA ASP A 331 7.75 -9.88 -8.66
C ASP A 331 6.21 -9.70 -8.66
N TYR A 332 5.75 -8.54 -8.20
CA TYR A 332 4.34 -8.18 -8.26
C TYR A 332 3.89 -7.79 -9.69
N GLY A 333 4.84 -7.71 -10.62
CA GLY A 333 4.77 -7.13 -11.97
C GLY A 333 4.15 -5.72 -12.05
N GLU A 334 3.92 -5.25 -13.28
CA GLU A 334 3.31 -3.95 -13.53
C GLU A 334 1.80 -4.05 -13.25
N GLN A 335 1.37 -3.72 -12.04
CA GLN A 335 -0.05 -3.54 -11.76
C GLN A 335 -0.54 -2.34 -12.57
N GLU A 336 -1.26 -2.60 -13.67
CA GLU A 336 -1.96 -1.54 -14.39
C GLU A 336 -2.98 -0.93 -13.44
N ALA A 337 -2.74 0.35 -13.10
CA ALA A 337 -3.57 1.17 -12.23
C ALA A 337 -5.04 0.78 -12.41
N ILE A 338 -5.61 0.14 -11.39
CA ILE A 338 -7.02 -0.23 -11.36
C ILE A 338 -7.76 1.08 -11.61
N ARG A 339 -8.45 1.17 -12.74
CA ARG A 339 -9.28 2.33 -13.03
C ARG A 339 -10.35 2.33 -11.93
N PRO A 340 -10.40 3.35 -11.06
CA PRO A 340 -11.42 3.42 -10.03
C PRO A 340 -12.79 3.29 -10.69
N THR A 341 -13.71 2.60 -10.03
CA THR A 341 -15.11 2.56 -10.50
C THR A 341 -15.64 4.00 -10.59
N ASP A 342 -16.67 4.23 -11.39
CA ASP A 342 -17.20 5.60 -11.57
C ASP A 342 -17.62 6.23 -10.23
N GLU A 343 -18.11 5.42 -9.28
CA GLU A 343 -18.43 5.83 -7.91
C GLU A 343 -17.18 6.27 -7.12
N GLN A 344 -16.10 5.48 -7.17
CA GLN A 344 -14.83 5.82 -6.52
C GLN A 344 -14.18 7.06 -7.14
N LEU A 345 -14.32 7.24 -8.46
CA LEU A 345 -13.82 8.40 -9.18
C LEU A 345 -14.54 9.68 -8.75
N GLU A 346 -15.84 9.61 -8.49
CA GLU A 346 -16.64 10.73 -8.01
C GLU A 346 -16.30 11.11 -6.56
N GLU A 347 -16.08 10.12 -5.69
CA GLU A 347 -15.61 10.35 -4.32
C GLU A 347 -14.22 10.98 -4.29
N LEU A 348 -13.30 10.51 -5.14
CA LEU A 348 -11.96 11.10 -5.30
C LEU A 348 -12.02 12.53 -5.81
N ARG A 349 -12.92 12.84 -6.76
CA ARG A 349 -13.15 14.21 -7.24
C ARG A 349 -13.63 15.12 -6.12
N LYS A 350 -14.55 14.65 -5.27
CA LYS A 350 -15.03 15.40 -4.10
C LYS A 350 -13.90 15.66 -3.09
N LYS A 351 -13.13 14.64 -2.73
CA LYS A 351 -11.96 14.77 -1.82
C LYS A 351 -10.89 15.72 -2.37
N LEU A 352 -10.65 15.71 -3.68
CA LEU A 352 -9.72 16.62 -4.34
C LEU A 352 -10.21 18.07 -4.32
N ALA A 353 -11.51 18.31 -4.54
CA ALA A 353 -12.11 19.64 -4.47
C ALA A 353 -11.98 20.22 -3.05
N GLU A 354 -12.30 19.43 -2.02
CA GLU A 354 -12.18 19.82 -0.61
C GLU A 354 -10.73 20.11 -0.21
N ARG A 355 -9.76 19.28 -0.65
CA ARG A 355 -8.33 19.52 -0.38
C ARG A 355 -7.79 20.74 -1.12
N LYS A 356 -8.20 20.97 -2.37
CA LYS A 356 -7.79 22.15 -3.14
C LYS A 356 -8.31 23.44 -2.50
N GLU A 357 -9.54 23.43 -1.99
CA GLU A 357 -10.10 24.56 -1.24
C GLU A 357 -9.32 24.80 0.04
N LYS A 358 -9.06 23.78 0.87
CA LYS A 358 -8.26 23.92 2.10
C LYS A 358 -6.84 24.43 1.82
N LEU A 359 -6.19 23.94 0.76
CA LEU A 359 -4.83 24.34 0.38
C LEU A 359 -4.76 25.78 -0.18
N SER A 360 -5.88 26.34 -0.64
CA SER A 360 -5.92 27.70 -1.19
C SER A 360 -5.83 28.82 -0.14
N TYR A 361 -6.07 28.50 1.15
CA TYR A 361 -5.99 29.46 2.25
C TYR A 361 -4.58 29.49 2.87
N THR A 362 -4.11 30.68 3.24
CA THR A 362 -2.80 30.89 3.87
C THR A 362 -2.78 30.38 5.32
N LYS A 363 -1.58 30.28 5.91
CA LYS A 363 -1.42 29.83 7.31
C LYS A 363 -2.13 30.77 8.29
N GLU A 364 -2.04 32.08 8.04
CA GLU A 364 -2.69 33.13 8.84
C GLU A 364 -4.21 33.04 8.78
N GLU A 365 -4.77 32.83 7.59
CA GLU A 365 -6.23 32.66 7.39
C GLU A 365 -6.77 31.42 8.13
N ARG A 366 -6.01 30.32 8.13
CA ARG A 366 -6.39 29.09 8.85
C ARG A 366 -6.33 29.27 10.37
N GLN A 367 -5.28 29.92 10.87
CA GLN A 367 -5.13 30.20 12.29
C GLN A 367 -6.21 31.15 12.80
N LEU A 368 -6.57 32.17 12.01
CA LEU A 368 -7.66 33.08 12.33
C LEU A 368 -9.01 32.36 12.33
N ALA A 369 -9.29 31.53 11.32
CA ALA A 369 -10.51 30.73 11.26
C ALA A 369 -10.66 29.80 12.48
N GLU A 370 -9.58 29.12 12.87
CA GLU A 370 -9.56 28.20 14.01
C GLU A 370 -9.69 28.92 15.35
N ALA A 371 -8.98 30.04 15.54
CA ALA A 371 -9.02 30.80 16.79
C ALA A 371 -10.34 31.56 16.99
N ALA A 372 -10.96 32.07 15.92
CA ALA A 372 -12.21 32.83 15.97
C ALA A 372 -13.46 31.96 15.73
N GLY A 373 -13.31 30.69 15.34
CA GLY A 373 -14.43 29.79 15.04
C GLY A 373 -15.26 30.21 13.82
N ILE A 374 -14.63 30.84 12.83
CA ILE A 374 -15.28 31.39 11.63
C ILE A 374 -14.93 30.58 10.38
N GLU A 375 -15.73 30.71 9.33
CA GLU A 375 -15.48 30.05 8.05
C GLU A 375 -14.19 30.58 7.38
N LEU A 376 -13.45 29.72 6.67
CA LEU A 376 -12.17 30.10 6.03
C LEU A 376 -12.30 31.26 5.03
N LYS A 377 -13.48 31.41 4.40
CA LYS A 377 -13.80 32.53 3.51
C LYS A 377 -13.89 33.86 4.24
N GLU A 378 -14.46 33.85 5.45
CA GLU A 378 -14.58 35.05 6.29
C GLU A 378 -13.23 35.43 6.88
N ALA A 379 -12.45 34.45 7.33
CA ALA A 379 -11.08 34.69 7.80
C ALA A 379 -10.20 35.35 6.71
N ARG A 380 -10.33 34.93 5.45
CA ARG A 380 -9.64 35.57 4.31
C ARG A 380 -10.03 37.03 4.11
N GLN A 381 -11.31 37.35 4.24
CA GLN A 381 -11.79 38.73 4.11
C GLN A 381 -11.24 39.60 5.26
N ILE A 382 -11.23 39.08 6.49
CA ILE A 382 -10.70 39.79 7.66
C ILE A 382 -9.19 40.02 7.55
N VAL A 383 -8.41 39.01 7.16
CA VAL A 383 -6.95 39.16 6.95
C VAL A 383 -6.65 40.20 5.88
N LYS A 384 -7.47 40.25 4.82
CA LYS A 384 -7.35 41.28 3.78
C LYS A 384 -7.60 42.68 4.35
N GLU A 385 -8.64 42.86 5.15
CA GLU A 385 -8.97 44.15 5.77
C GLU A 385 -7.91 44.59 6.79
N ILE A 386 -7.34 43.67 7.57
CA ILE A 386 -6.22 43.95 8.48
C ILE A 386 -5.00 44.44 7.70
N ASN A 387 -4.63 43.74 6.62
CA ASN A 387 -3.49 44.14 5.78
C ASN A 387 -3.72 45.51 5.12
N GLU A 388 -4.94 45.81 4.68
CA GLU A 388 -5.29 47.13 4.13
C GLU A 388 -5.20 48.23 5.20
N ALA A 389 -5.67 47.95 6.42
CA ALA A 389 -5.57 48.88 7.55
C ALA A 389 -4.11 49.14 7.97
N GLU A 390 -3.29 48.09 8.05
CA GLU A 390 -1.85 48.20 8.39
C GLU A 390 -1.05 48.98 7.34
N GLN A 391 -1.44 48.92 6.07
CA GLN A 391 -0.79 49.67 4.99
C GLN A 391 -1.34 51.08 4.78
N THR A 392 -2.33 51.50 5.56
CA THR A 392 -2.92 52.84 5.46
C THR A 392 -1.90 53.89 5.90
N ARG A 393 -1.65 54.87 5.02
CA ARG A 393 -0.67 55.95 5.22
C ARG A 393 -1.34 57.30 5.45
N LEU A 394 -0.72 58.10 6.30
CA LEU A 394 -1.04 59.52 6.48
C LEU A 394 -0.55 60.36 5.27
N PRO A 395 -1.07 61.59 5.08
CA PRO A 395 -0.66 62.47 3.96
C PRO A 395 0.84 62.80 3.90
N ASN A 396 1.55 62.63 5.01
CA ASN A 396 3.00 62.81 5.13
C ASN A 396 3.81 61.54 4.76
N GLY A 397 3.14 60.46 4.36
CA GLY A 397 3.75 59.19 3.94
C GLY A 397 4.03 58.19 5.08
N GLU A 398 3.78 58.56 6.33
CA GLU A 398 3.97 57.70 7.51
C GLU A 398 2.81 56.71 7.68
N LEU A 399 3.08 55.50 8.20
CA LEU A 399 2.03 54.53 8.51
C LEU A 399 1.22 55.01 9.72
N VAL A 400 -0.10 54.86 9.64
CA VAL A 400 -1.01 55.27 10.72
C VAL A 400 -0.67 54.53 12.03
N THR A 401 -0.31 53.25 11.95
CA THR A 401 0.08 52.41 13.09
C THR A 401 1.32 52.94 13.81
N ASP A 402 2.35 53.33 13.06
CA ASP A 402 3.60 53.89 13.61
C ASP A 402 3.36 55.23 14.30
N ALA A 403 2.52 56.09 13.71
CA ALA A 403 2.17 57.38 14.29
C ALA A 403 1.41 57.22 15.62
N LEU A 404 0.48 56.25 15.70
CA LEU A 404 -0.27 55.94 16.92
C LEU A 404 0.64 55.35 18.01
N ALA A 405 1.56 54.45 17.66
CA ALA A 405 2.52 53.89 18.61
C ALA A 405 3.44 54.96 19.22
N LYS A 406 3.92 55.91 18.41
CA LYS A 406 4.74 57.04 18.88
C LYS A 406 3.97 57.95 19.83
N LEU A 407 2.71 58.25 19.52
CA LEU A 407 1.82 59.02 20.39
C LEU A 407 1.60 58.33 21.73
N PHE A 408 1.34 57.02 21.70
CA PHE A 408 1.15 56.24 22.92
C PHE A 408 2.40 56.26 23.81
N ASN A 409 3.58 55.99 23.24
CA ASN A 409 4.84 56.00 23.98
C ASN A 409 5.15 57.39 24.58
N ALA A 410 4.86 58.47 23.85
CA ALA A 410 5.04 59.83 24.35
C ALA A 410 4.12 60.13 25.55
N ILE A 411 2.89 59.61 25.54
CA ILE A 411 1.96 59.73 26.66
C ILE A 411 2.50 58.97 27.87
N VAL A 412 3.00 57.74 27.69
CA VAL A 412 3.60 56.94 28.77
C VAL A 412 4.79 57.66 29.41
N GLU A 413 5.73 58.18 28.61
CA GLU A 413 6.92 58.86 29.13
C GLU A 413 6.60 60.15 29.88
N SER A 414 5.60 60.91 29.42
CA SER A 414 5.17 62.16 30.09
C SER A 414 4.62 61.97 31.51
N ARG A 415 4.32 60.73 31.90
CA ARG A 415 3.61 60.39 33.15
C ARG A 415 4.50 59.77 34.24
N LYS A 416 5.81 59.69 34.03
CA LYS A 416 6.78 59.22 35.04
C LYS A 416 7.14 60.36 36.01
N THR A 417 7.02 60.14 37.32
CA THR A 417 7.48 61.10 38.36
C THR A 417 8.44 60.44 39.35
N THR A 418 9.38 61.20 39.92
CA THR A 418 10.42 60.68 40.81
C THR A 418 10.17 61.12 42.26
N ALA A 419 10.23 60.21 43.23
CA ALA A 419 10.03 60.49 44.65
C ALA A 419 11.14 59.88 45.51
N SER A 420 11.64 60.61 46.51
CA SER A 420 12.67 60.14 47.43
C SER A 420 12.10 59.18 48.47
N VAL A 421 12.72 58.01 48.68
CA VAL A 421 12.28 56.98 49.64
C VAL A 421 13.39 56.69 50.66
N TYR A 422 13.02 56.54 51.93
CA TYR A 422 13.95 56.28 53.03
C TYR A 422 14.31 54.79 53.13
N ASP A 423 15.58 54.43 52.96
CA ASP A 423 16.06 53.03 52.84
C ASP A 423 16.70 52.45 54.14
N GLY A 424 16.46 53.08 55.29
CA GLY A 424 16.88 52.54 56.58
C GLY A 424 18.29 52.92 57.05
N GLN A 425 18.68 52.36 58.22
CA GLN A 425 19.95 52.66 58.88
C GLN A 425 21.09 51.76 58.37
N VAL A 426 22.16 52.39 57.90
CA VAL A 426 23.40 51.80 57.40
C VAL A 426 24.61 52.20 58.25
N ARG A 427 25.76 51.56 58.05
CA ARG A 427 27.05 51.97 58.65
C ARG A 427 27.69 53.13 57.89
N ARG A 428 28.70 53.78 58.49
CA ARG A 428 29.43 54.86 57.79
C ARG A 428 30.11 54.33 56.52
N ARG A 429 30.69 53.13 56.58
CA ARG A 429 31.35 52.51 55.41
C ARG A 429 30.40 52.17 54.26
N GLU A 430 29.09 52.07 54.51
CA GLU A 430 28.06 51.75 53.52
C GLU A 430 27.47 53.00 52.83
N GLY A 431 28.07 54.17 53.11
CA GLY A 431 27.69 55.45 52.50
C GLY A 431 26.67 56.24 53.32
N GLY A 432 26.51 55.92 54.62
CA GLY A 432 25.64 56.67 55.50
C GLY A 432 26.23 58.03 55.88
N GLU A 433 25.53 59.11 55.56
CA GLU A 433 26.08 60.48 55.70
C GLU A 433 25.77 61.09 57.08
N GLY A 434 24.53 60.95 57.58
CA GLY A 434 24.09 61.48 58.89
C GLY A 434 23.84 60.38 59.92
N ILE A 435 24.15 60.61 61.21
CA ILE A 435 23.75 59.70 62.29
C ILE A 435 22.27 59.92 62.59
N GLN A 436 21.45 58.93 62.27
CA GLN A 436 20.02 58.98 62.49
C GLN A 436 19.67 58.71 63.96
N ASP A 437 20.35 57.76 64.62
CA ASP A 437 20.12 57.40 66.02
C ASP A 437 21.41 57.47 66.85
N ILE A 438 21.52 58.55 67.61
CA ILE A 438 22.68 58.86 68.45
C ILE A 438 22.83 57.86 69.61
N VAL A 439 21.73 57.32 70.14
CA VAL A 439 21.76 56.38 71.26
C VAL A 439 22.30 55.03 70.80
N ARG A 440 21.79 54.52 69.68
CA ARG A 440 22.31 53.28 69.07
C ARG A 440 23.77 53.40 68.66
N HIS A 441 24.16 54.56 68.14
CA HIS A 441 25.56 54.84 67.82
C HIS A 441 26.45 54.74 69.06
N ARG A 442 26.02 55.33 70.19
CA ARG A 442 26.75 55.31 71.46
C ARG A 442 26.88 53.90 72.04
N ILE A 443 25.81 53.11 71.98
CA ILE A 443 25.81 51.71 72.46
C ILE A 443 26.79 50.86 71.63
N GLY A 444 26.77 50.99 70.31
CA GLY A 444 27.70 50.28 69.43
C GLY A 444 29.16 50.60 69.73
N ILE A 445 29.49 51.88 69.94
CA ILE A 445 30.85 52.28 70.33
C ILE A 445 31.26 51.70 71.68
N LEU A 446 30.37 51.73 72.69
CA LEU A 446 30.65 51.18 74.02
C LEU A 446 30.80 49.65 74.03
N ALA A 447 30.14 48.96 73.10
CA ALA A 447 30.31 47.52 72.88
C ALA A 447 31.61 47.16 72.13
N GLY A 448 32.44 48.15 71.78
CA GLY A 448 33.71 47.96 71.08
C GLY A 448 33.59 47.95 69.55
N GLU A 449 32.41 48.25 68.98
CA GLU A 449 32.27 48.40 67.53
C GLU A 449 32.78 49.76 67.06
N SER A 450 33.73 49.74 66.11
CA SER A 450 34.31 50.95 65.54
C SER A 450 33.42 51.67 64.51
N ASP A 451 32.39 51.02 63.96
CA ASP A 451 31.44 51.60 63.00
C ASP A 451 30.00 51.06 63.17
N PRO A 452 29.19 51.66 64.07
CA PRO A 452 27.83 51.22 64.35
C PRO A 452 26.84 51.46 63.21
N MET A 453 25.86 50.56 63.05
CA MET A 453 24.69 50.68 62.15
C MET A 453 23.71 51.72 62.69
N SER A 454 23.91 53.00 62.39
CA SER A 454 23.08 54.08 62.94
C SER A 454 22.97 55.29 62.03
N ARG A 455 23.37 55.19 60.76
CA ARG A 455 23.41 56.31 59.82
C ARG A 455 22.42 56.14 58.68
N GLU A 456 21.94 57.21 58.08
CA GLU A 456 21.00 57.13 56.95
C GLU A 456 21.70 57.28 55.60
N LYS A 457 21.11 56.66 54.58
CA LYS A 457 21.49 56.82 53.16
C LYS A 457 20.26 57.23 52.36
N PRO A 458 20.24 58.41 51.70
CA PRO A 458 19.11 58.81 50.86
C PRO A 458 19.07 57.99 49.56
N ALA A 459 17.88 57.59 49.13
CA ALA A 459 17.62 56.91 47.85
C ALA A 459 16.39 57.53 47.15
N ASP A 460 16.43 57.61 45.81
CA ASP A 460 15.32 58.09 44.98
C ASP A 460 14.72 56.93 44.17
N GLU A 461 13.40 56.86 44.09
CA GLU A 461 12.67 55.83 43.32
C GLU A 461 11.71 56.50 42.31
N ILE A 462 11.67 56.01 41.07
CA ILE A 462 10.76 56.52 40.03
C ILE A 462 9.42 55.78 40.18
N LYS A 463 8.32 56.53 40.33
CA LYS A 463 6.96 55.97 40.35
C LYS A 463 6.17 56.46 39.13
N GLU A 464 5.55 55.51 38.43
CA GLU A 464 4.55 55.80 37.40
C GLU A 464 3.20 56.12 38.07
N GLU A 465 2.58 57.24 37.70
CA GLU A 465 1.28 57.64 38.25
C GLU A 465 0.17 56.81 37.58
N GLU A 466 -0.40 55.83 38.28
CA GLU A 466 -1.59 55.10 37.80
C GLU A 466 -2.84 55.97 37.95
N ILE A 467 -3.36 56.49 36.83
CA ILE A 467 -4.73 56.97 36.75
C ILE A 467 -5.48 56.20 35.66
N LEU A 468 -6.60 55.58 36.05
CA LEU A 468 -7.63 55.00 35.20
C LEU A 468 -8.06 55.98 34.10
N GLY A 469 -7.55 55.78 32.88
CA GLY A 469 -7.80 56.63 31.72
C GLY A 469 -8.77 56.02 30.71
N GLY A 470 -10.06 56.32 30.86
CA GLY A 470 -10.96 56.80 29.80
C GLY A 470 -11.27 55.98 28.53
N PHE A 471 -10.80 54.74 28.36
CA PHE A 471 -11.15 53.88 27.21
C PHE A 471 -11.59 52.46 27.60
N ASP A 472 -12.14 52.29 28.80
CA ASP A 472 -12.92 51.08 29.11
C ASP A 472 -14.25 51.13 28.35
N VAL A 473 -14.26 50.61 27.13
CA VAL A 473 -15.48 50.31 26.40
C VAL A 473 -16.19 49.19 27.17
N TYR A 474 -17.14 49.56 28.03
CA TYR A 474 -18.09 48.63 28.60
C TYR A 474 -19.04 48.14 27.49
N ILE A 475 -18.71 47.00 26.87
CA ILE A 475 -19.72 46.21 26.16
C ILE A 475 -20.61 45.60 27.24
N ARG A 476 -21.77 46.22 27.46
CA ARG A 476 -22.86 45.64 28.25
C ARG A 476 -23.36 44.38 27.54
N PRO A 477 -23.33 43.19 28.15
CA PRO A 477 -24.14 42.09 27.67
C PRO A 477 -25.60 42.45 27.97
N THR A 478 -26.44 42.54 26.94
CA THR A 478 -27.89 42.45 27.13
C THR A 478 -28.21 41.05 27.66
N GLU A 479 -28.71 40.99 28.90
CA GLU A 479 -29.26 39.76 29.47
C GLU A 479 -30.61 39.41 28.82
N LYS A 480 -30.69 38.14 28.42
CA LYS A 480 -31.87 37.27 28.22
C LYS A 480 -32.92 37.63 27.16
#